data_AF-A0A7S2MX59-F1
#
_entry.id   AF-A0A7S2MX59-F1
#
_cell.length_a   1.000
_cell.length_b   1.000
_cell.length_c   1.000
_cell.angle_alpha   90.00
_cell.angle_beta   90.00
_cell.angle_gamma   90.00
#
_symmetry.space_group_name_H-M   'P 1'
#
loop_
_entity.id
_entity.type
_entity.pdbx_description
1 polymer ?
#
loop_
_entity_poly.entity_id
_entity_poly.type
_entity_poly.pdbx_seq_one_letter_code
_entity_poly.pdbx_strand_id
1 'polypeptide(L)'
;GMLCTWCVAAGDAPSEVIEEQAMEKKKTWLLDDGSDTAEDMQLPHCPSTFDPTKSTEDNFSVEHFTGIHKTIRPLLDYTYHRKYMHKRVVMQDELIDRFCKDCQRRGNEQLPWVVFTAGAMGAGKGYVTRWMDQKGYLPMKNFLVVDPDAIRHELPEWKVYCAHDPS
;
A
#
# COMPACT_ATOMS: atom_id res chain seq x y z
N GLY A 1 -5.54 -2.17 20.23
CA GLY A 1 -5.72 -1.38 19.00
C GLY A 1 -6.90 -1.94 18.23
N MET A 2 -7.69 -1.07 17.62
CA MET A 2 -8.84 -1.45 16.79
C MET A 2 -8.31 -1.73 15.37
N LEU A 3 -8.17 -3.00 14.98
CA LEU A 3 -7.92 -3.35 13.57
C LEU A 3 -9.18 -3.01 12.77
N CYS A 4 -9.08 -1.97 11.94
CA CYS A 4 -10.11 -1.61 10.97
C CYS A 4 -9.61 -2.01 9.58
N THR A 5 -10.18 -3.10 9.05
CA THR A 5 -10.00 -3.49 7.67
C THR A 5 -11.14 -2.88 6.84
N TRP A 6 -10.80 -2.11 5.81
CA TRP A 6 -11.73 -1.42 4.91
C TRP A 6 -11.79 -2.13 3.57
N CYS A 7 -12.83 -1.88 2.78
CA CYS A 7 -12.82 -2.28 1.38
C CYS A 7 -13.31 -1.18 0.44
N VAL A 8 -12.62 -0.97 -0.69
CA VAL A 8 -12.94 0.08 -1.67
C VAL A 8 -13.00 -0.52 -3.09
N ALA A 9 -14.08 -0.29 -3.83
CA ALA A 9 -14.15 -0.71 -5.24
C ALA A 9 -13.42 0.30 -6.15
N ALA A 10 -12.45 -0.16 -6.95
CA ALA A 10 -11.63 0.67 -7.83
C ALA A 10 -12.38 1.14 -9.10
N GLY A 11 -12.03 2.34 -9.58
CA GLY A 11 -12.54 2.95 -10.82
C GLY A 11 -11.64 2.69 -12.03
N ASP A 12 -12.24 2.79 -13.22
CA ASP A 12 -11.67 2.34 -14.50
C ASP A 12 -10.46 3.15 -15.00
N ALA A 13 -9.43 2.44 -15.47
CA ALA A 13 -8.44 2.94 -16.42
C ALA A 13 -8.14 1.84 -17.48
N PRO A 14 -8.04 2.18 -18.78
CA PRO A 14 -7.95 1.21 -19.88
C PRO A 14 -6.57 0.51 -19.96
N SER A 15 -6.61 -0.78 -20.29
CA SER A 15 -5.64 -1.81 -19.88
C SER A 15 -4.63 -2.29 -20.93
N GLU A 16 -4.44 -1.60 -22.06
CA GLU A 16 -3.66 -2.17 -23.19
C GLU A 16 -2.27 -1.56 -23.44
N VAL A 17 -1.82 -0.59 -22.62
CA VAL A 17 -0.51 0.08 -22.83
C VAL A 17 0.55 -0.30 -21.78
N ILE A 18 0.17 -1.08 -20.75
CA ILE A 18 1.02 -1.29 -19.56
C ILE A 18 1.92 -2.54 -19.66
N GLU A 19 1.55 -3.56 -20.45
CA GLU A 19 2.29 -4.83 -20.48
C GLU A 19 3.66 -4.74 -21.17
N GLU A 20 3.80 -3.93 -22.22
CA GLU A 20 5.05 -3.84 -22.98
C GLU A 20 6.14 -3.06 -22.21
N GLN A 21 5.75 -2.06 -21.41
CA GLN A 21 6.68 -1.28 -20.57
C GLN A 21 7.11 -2.01 -19.30
N ALA A 22 6.33 -2.99 -18.84
CA ALA A 22 6.65 -3.80 -17.65
C ALA A 22 7.73 -4.87 -17.94
N MET A 23 7.83 -5.34 -19.18
CA MET A 23 8.82 -6.32 -19.62
C MET A 23 10.20 -5.68 -19.87
N GLU A 24 10.25 -4.48 -20.44
CA GLU A 24 11.51 -3.76 -20.68
C GLU A 24 12.17 -3.35 -19.35
N LYS A 25 11.38 -2.92 -18.35
CA LYS A 25 11.89 -2.61 -17.00
C LYS A 25 12.43 -3.81 -16.25
N LYS A 26 11.97 -5.04 -16.53
CA LYS A 26 12.50 -6.27 -15.91
C LYS A 26 13.92 -6.61 -16.40
N LYS A 27 14.29 -6.18 -17.61
CA LYS A 27 15.54 -6.57 -18.26
C LYS A 27 16.75 -5.80 -17.73
N THR A 28 16.54 -4.60 -17.18
CA THR A 28 17.61 -3.76 -16.61
C THR A 28 18.12 -4.26 -15.25
N TRP A 29 17.43 -5.21 -14.59
CA TRP A 29 17.78 -5.67 -13.23
C TRP A 29 18.50 -7.03 -13.16
N LEU A 30 18.76 -7.68 -14.30
CA LEU A 30 19.32 -9.04 -14.35
C LEU A 30 20.79 -9.11 -14.80
N LEU A 31 21.48 -7.98 -14.84
CA LEU A 31 22.93 -7.92 -15.09
C LEU A 31 23.55 -7.01 -14.03
N ASP A 32 23.79 -7.55 -12.84
CA ASP A 32 24.94 -7.10 -12.06
C ASP A 32 25.56 -8.31 -11.34
N ASP A 33 26.84 -8.48 -11.62
CA ASP A 33 27.61 -9.69 -11.39
C ASP A 33 28.27 -9.61 -10.01
N GLY A 34 28.34 -10.74 -9.32
CA GLY A 34 28.58 -10.77 -7.88
C GLY A 34 29.88 -10.14 -7.37
N SER A 35 29.77 -9.54 -6.18
CA SER A 35 30.82 -9.53 -5.17
C SER A 35 30.19 -9.41 -3.78
N ASP A 36 30.28 -10.49 -3.01
CA ASP A 36 29.92 -10.56 -1.59
C ASP A 36 30.82 -9.63 -0.76
N THR A 37 30.24 -8.57 -0.19
CA THR A 37 30.73 -7.92 1.03
C THR A 37 29.54 -7.59 1.92
N ALA A 38 29.58 -8.04 3.17
CA ALA A 38 28.53 -7.92 4.19
C ALA A 38 28.33 -6.50 4.77
N GLU A 39 28.61 -5.46 3.97
CA GLU A 39 28.49 -4.05 4.33
C GLU A 39 27.63 -3.32 3.30
N ASP A 40 26.35 -3.67 3.20
CA ASP A 40 25.28 -2.71 2.89
C ASP A 40 23.96 -3.46 2.82
N MET A 41 23.28 -3.57 3.96
CA MET A 41 21.86 -3.89 3.99
C MET A 41 21.05 -2.61 3.74
N GLN A 42 21.42 -1.85 2.70
CA GLN A 42 20.65 -0.70 2.24
C GLN A 42 19.38 -1.23 1.59
N LEU A 43 18.30 -1.24 2.38
CA LEU A 43 16.97 -1.49 1.86
C LEU A 43 16.74 -0.50 0.70
N PRO A 44 16.42 -0.97 -0.52
CA PRO A 44 16.55 -0.21 -1.78
C PRO A 44 15.74 1.09 -1.88
N HIS A 45 14.96 1.42 -0.85
CA HIS A 45 14.06 2.58 -0.80
C HIS A 45 14.14 3.39 0.50
N CYS A 46 15.04 3.05 1.42
CA CYS A 46 15.28 3.87 2.61
C CYS A 46 16.40 4.88 2.27
N PRO A 47 16.17 6.20 2.33
CA PRO A 47 17.25 7.16 2.14
C PRO A 47 18.35 6.90 3.18
N SER A 48 19.61 7.12 2.82
CA SER A 48 20.74 7.09 3.76
C SER A 48 20.61 8.05 4.94
N THR A 49 19.63 8.96 4.90
CA THR A 49 19.30 9.96 5.93
C THR A 49 18.06 9.60 6.77
N PHE A 50 17.54 8.37 6.69
CA PHE A 50 16.37 7.96 7.46
C PHE A 50 16.67 7.95 8.96
N ASP A 51 15.85 8.68 9.72
CA ASP A 51 15.99 8.82 11.16
C ASP A 51 14.85 8.06 11.86
N PRO A 52 15.14 6.93 12.53
CA PRO A 52 14.12 6.10 13.18
C PRO A 52 13.46 6.79 14.37
N THR A 53 14.05 7.85 14.91
CA THR A 53 13.48 8.63 16.02
C THR A 53 12.41 9.62 15.55
N LYS A 54 12.28 9.84 14.24
CA LYS A 54 11.32 10.75 13.63
C LYS A 54 10.13 10.01 13.03
N SER A 55 9.01 10.72 12.93
CA SER A 55 7.86 10.21 12.20
C SER A 55 8.18 10.02 10.72
N THR A 56 7.45 9.14 10.05
CA THR A 56 7.54 8.98 8.58
C THR A 56 7.26 10.32 7.86
N GLU A 57 6.36 11.15 8.40
CA GLU A 57 6.07 12.47 7.84
C GLU A 57 7.26 13.42 7.95
N ASP A 58 7.95 13.44 9.08
CA ASP A 58 9.13 14.29 9.27
C ASP A 58 10.30 13.85 8.38
N ASN A 59 10.45 12.53 8.15
CA ASN A 59 11.48 11.99 7.28
C ASN A 59 11.27 12.31 5.79
N PHE A 60 10.01 12.49 5.35
CA PHE A 60 9.67 12.50 3.92
C PHE A 60 8.84 13.70 3.46
N SER A 61 8.59 14.70 4.32
CA SER A 61 7.68 15.81 4.00
C SER A 61 8.25 16.87 3.05
N VAL A 62 7.36 17.48 2.25
CA VAL A 62 7.64 18.58 1.30
C VAL A 62 6.47 19.57 1.24
N GLU A 63 6.65 20.72 0.58
CA GLU A 63 5.63 21.78 0.50
C GLU A 63 4.57 21.57 -0.60
N HIS A 64 4.85 20.78 -1.63
CA HIS A 64 3.99 20.66 -2.84
C HIS A 64 3.67 19.22 -3.24
N PHE A 65 2.54 19.02 -3.93
CA PHE A 65 2.11 17.72 -4.44
C PHE A 65 2.84 17.32 -5.71
N THR A 66 3.09 16.02 -5.86
CA THR A 66 3.56 15.38 -7.09
C THR A 66 2.80 14.06 -7.31
N GLY A 67 2.99 13.40 -8.46
CA GLY A 67 2.51 12.02 -8.70
C GLY A 67 1.25 11.86 -9.56
N ILE A 68 0.92 10.61 -9.87
CA ILE A 68 -0.20 10.24 -10.76
C ILE A 68 -1.55 10.45 -10.09
N HIS A 69 -1.63 10.23 -8.77
CA HIS A 69 -2.82 10.41 -7.96
C HIS A 69 -3.00 11.85 -7.44
N LYS A 70 -2.41 12.84 -8.11
CA LYS A 70 -2.46 14.26 -7.70
C LYS A 70 -3.88 14.83 -7.56
N THR A 71 -4.87 14.24 -8.24
CA THR A 71 -6.26 14.71 -8.24
C THR A 71 -7.02 14.27 -6.99
N ILE A 72 -6.72 13.09 -6.44
CA ILE A 72 -7.36 12.56 -5.24
C ILE A 72 -6.63 12.98 -3.96
N ARG A 73 -5.32 13.25 -4.04
CA ARG A 73 -4.51 13.67 -2.89
C ARG A 73 -5.09 14.89 -2.17
N PRO A 74 -5.55 15.97 -2.83
CA PRO A 74 -6.20 17.11 -2.18
C PRO A 74 -7.44 16.78 -1.34
N LEU A 75 -8.05 15.60 -1.50
CA LEU A 75 -9.18 15.14 -0.70
C LEU A 75 -8.77 14.61 0.67
N LEU A 76 -7.47 14.41 0.90
CA LEU A 76 -6.92 13.98 2.19
C LEU A 76 -6.84 15.16 3.18
N ASP A 77 -6.82 14.84 4.46
CA ASP A 77 -6.72 15.84 5.53
C ASP A 77 -5.26 16.31 5.73
N TYR A 78 -4.92 17.45 5.13
CA TYR A 78 -3.62 18.11 5.34
C TYR A 78 -3.58 19.05 6.55
N THR A 79 -4.65 19.12 7.35
CA THR A 79 -4.55 19.74 8.68
C THR A 79 -3.84 18.82 9.67
N TYR A 80 -3.91 17.51 9.41
CA TYR A 80 -3.24 16.48 10.19
C TYR A 80 -2.01 15.88 9.48
N HIS A 81 -2.07 15.65 8.16
CA HIS A 81 -0.97 15.02 7.41
C HIS A 81 -0.09 15.99 6.65
N ARG A 82 1.21 15.67 6.50
CA ARG A 82 2.12 16.38 5.58
C ARG A 82 2.12 15.79 4.17
N LYS A 83 2.55 16.59 3.19
CA LYS A 83 2.75 16.15 1.80
C LYS A 83 4.09 15.44 1.68
N TYR A 84 4.18 14.41 0.86
CA TYR A 84 5.37 13.57 0.74
C TYR A 84 6.23 13.90 -0.49
N MET A 85 7.54 13.69 -0.37
CA MET A 85 8.50 13.83 -1.47
C MET A 85 8.19 12.90 -2.64
N HIS A 86 8.62 13.27 -3.85
CA HIS A 86 8.29 12.55 -5.07
C HIS A 86 8.60 11.05 -5.03
N LYS A 87 9.79 10.66 -4.56
CA LYS A 87 10.18 9.24 -4.42
C LYS A 87 9.23 8.45 -3.52
N ARG A 88 8.78 9.06 -2.41
CA ARG A 88 7.83 8.45 -1.48
C ARG A 88 6.44 8.33 -2.08
N VAL A 89 6.01 9.35 -2.83
CA VAL A 89 4.75 9.35 -3.59
C VAL A 89 4.75 8.23 -4.62
N VAL A 90 5.81 8.07 -5.41
CA VAL A 90 5.92 6.99 -6.40
C VAL A 90 5.83 5.62 -5.74
N MET A 91 6.53 5.41 -4.62
CA MET A 91 6.43 4.15 -3.87
C MET A 91 5.00 3.90 -3.34
N GLN A 92 4.33 4.93 -2.81
CA GLN A 92 2.93 4.81 -2.37
C GLN A 92 1.99 4.48 -3.54
N ASP A 93 2.19 5.11 -4.69
CA ASP A 93 1.41 4.86 -5.91
C ASP A 93 1.63 3.40 -6.37
N GLU A 94 2.87 2.90 -6.38
CA GLU A 94 3.18 1.50 -6.67
C GLU A 94 2.56 0.52 -5.66
N LEU A 95 2.51 0.90 -4.38
CA LEU A 95 1.87 0.11 -3.35
C LEU A 95 0.36 -0.02 -3.62
N ILE A 96 -0.31 1.10 -3.92
CA ILE A 96 -1.72 1.12 -4.31
C ILE A 96 -1.96 0.20 -5.51
N ASP A 97 -1.14 0.30 -6.55
CA ASP A 97 -1.25 -0.57 -7.73
C ASP A 97 -1.12 -2.05 -7.36
N ARG A 98 -0.20 -2.41 -6.46
CA ARG A 98 -0.06 -3.80 -5.99
C ARG A 98 -1.31 -4.29 -5.27
N PHE A 99 -1.89 -3.50 -4.37
CA PHE A 99 -3.12 -3.87 -3.67
C PHE A 99 -4.32 -3.97 -4.62
N CYS A 100 -4.38 -3.12 -5.64
CA CYS A 100 -5.47 -3.10 -6.62
C CYS A 100 -5.39 -4.25 -7.64
N LYS A 101 -4.21 -4.81 -7.93
CA LYS A 101 -4.03 -5.86 -8.96
C LYS A 101 -4.90 -7.09 -8.77
N ASP A 102 -5.10 -7.51 -7.52
CA ASP A 102 -5.86 -8.72 -7.20
C ASP A 102 -7.37 -8.45 -7.07
N CYS A 103 -7.77 -7.16 -7.05
CA CYS A 103 -9.17 -6.76 -6.99
C CYS A 103 -9.76 -6.72 -8.40
N GLN A 104 -10.68 -7.63 -8.69
CA GLN A 104 -11.42 -7.62 -9.95
C GLN A 104 -12.86 -7.23 -9.66
N ARG A 105 -13.32 -6.13 -10.26
CA ARG A 105 -14.74 -5.79 -10.21
C ARG A 105 -15.52 -6.84 -11.01
N ARG A 106 -16.04 -7.85 -10.32
CA ARG A 106 -16.84 -8.92 -10.94
C ARG A 106 -18.28 -8.80 -10.47
N GLY A 107 -19.08 -8.00 -11.16
CA GLY A 107 -20.49 -7.87 -10.84
C GLY A 107 -21.15 -6.71 -11.57
N ASN A 108 -22.48 -6.70 -11.50
CA ASN A 108 -23.31 -5.65 -12.10
C ASN A 108 -23.71 -4.58 -11.06
N GLU A 109 -22.95 -4.43 -9.97
CA GLU A 109 -23.24 -3.42 -8.97
C GLU A 109 -23.11 -2.03 -9.60
N GLN A 110 -24.20 -1.24 -9.54
CA GLN A 110 -24.25 0.08 -10.16
C GLN A 110 -23.36 1.11 -9.45
N LEU A 111 -23.02 0.88 -8.17
CA LEU A 111 -22.27 1.80 -7.32
C LEU A 111 -21.22 1.06 -6.48
N PRO A 112 -20.09 1.72 -6.13
CA PRO A 112 -19.07 1.13 -5.27
C PRO A 112 -19.62 0.91 -3.85
N TRP A 113 -19.29 -0.23 -3.25
CA TRP A 113 -19.67 -0.54 -1.87
C TRP A 113 -18.46 -0.38 -0.95
N VAL A 114 -18.72 0.10 0.27
CA VAL A 114 -17.73 0.15 1.35
C VAL A 114 -18.28 -0.67 2.51
N VAL A 115 -17.53 -1.69 2.92
CA VAL A 115 -17.90 -2.58 4.03
C VAL A 115 -17.01 -2.26 5.22
N PHE A 116 -17.63 -1.80 6.31
CA PHE A 116 -16.93 -1.52 7.55
C PHE A 116 -17.04 -2.73 8.49
N THR A 117 -15.89 -3.28 8.87
CA THR A 117 -15.83 -4.33 9.90
C THR A 117 -15.48 -3.70 11.24
N ALA A 118 -16.28 -4.00 12.27
CA ALA A 118 -16.11 -3.42 13.60
C ALA A 118 -16.20 -4.50 14.70
N GLY A 119 -15.48 -4.30 15.80
CA GLY A 119 -15.43 -5.23 16.93
C GLY A 119 -14.06 -5.31 17.59
N ALA A 120 -14.01 -5.85 18.80
CA ALA A 120 -12.76 -5.97 19.56
C ALA A 120 -11.70 -6.83 18.85
N MET A 121 -10.44 -6.64 19.22
CA MET A 121 -9.36 -7.55 18.80
C MET A 121 -9.68 -8.96 19.29
N GLY A 122 -9.56 -9.97 18.42
CA GLY A 122 -9.94 -11.34 18.75
C GLY A 122 -11.44 -11.67 18.64
N ALA A 123 -12.32 -10.70 18.32
CA ALA A 123 -13.76 -10.94 18.19
C ALA A 123 -14.20 -11.78 16.97
N GLY A 124 -13.25 -12.28 16.16
CA GLY A 124 -13.56 -13.14 15.02
C GLY A 124 -14.05 -12.42 13.75
N LYS A 125 -13.80 -11.12 13.60
CA LYS A 125 -14.20 -10.35 12.40
C LYS A 125 -13.74 -11.00 11.09
N GLY A 126 -12.45 -11.32 11.00
CA GLY A 126 -11.88 -12.00 9.83
C GLY A 126 -12.48 -13.39 9.60
N TYR A 127 -12.87 -14.10 10.67
CA TYR A 127 -13.57 -15.38 10.56
C TYR A 127 -14.95 -15.20 9.93
N VAL A 128 -15.73 -14.22 10.39
CA VAL A 128 -17.06 -13.91 9.83
C VAL A 128 -16.95 -13.47 8.37
N THR A 129 -15.99 -12.59 8.04
CA THR A 129 -15.74 -12.17 6.65
C THR A 129 -15.42 -13.37 5.75
N ARG A 130 -14.53 -14.26 6.17
CA ARG A 130 -14.19 -15.49 5.42
C ARG A 130 -15.37 -16.43 5.31
N TRP A 131 -16.17 -16.56 6.36
CA TRP A 131 -17.39 -17.37 6.33
C TRP A 131 -18.41 -16.81 5.34
N MET A 132 -18.61 -15.49 5.30
CA MET A 132 -19.50 -14.82 4.33
C MET A 132 -19.03 -15.01 2.89
N ASP A 133 -17.73 -14.96 2.64
CA ASP A 133 -17.13 -15.25 1.34
C ASP A 133 -17.40 -16.69 0.89
N GLN A 134 -17.15 -17.66 1.77
CA GLN A 134 -17.41 -19.08 1.50
C GLN A 134 -18.88 -19.38 1.22
N LYS A 135 -19.79 -18.59 1.79
CA LYS A 135 -21.24 -18.69 1.54
C LYS A 135 -21.72 -17.88 0.34
N GLY A 136 -20.86 -17.08 -0.28
CA GLY A 136 -21.20 -16.22 -1.41
C GLY A 136 -22.00 -14.98 -1.04
N TYR A 137 -22.09 -14.62 0.25
CA TYR A 137 -22.77 -13.40 0.70
C TYR A 137 -21.90 -12.16 0.51
N LEU A 138 -20.59 -12.31 0.65
CA LEU A 138 -19.63 -11.23 0.46
C LEU A 138 -18.44 -11.76 -0.36
N PRO A 139 -18.53 -11.78 -1.70
CA PRO A 139 -17.48 -12.34 -2.56
C PRO A 139 -16.23 -11.45 -2.48
N MET A 140 -15.25 -11.85 -1.66
CA MET A 140 -14.11 -11.00 -1.31
C MET A 140 -13.21 -10.66 -2.49
N LYS A 141 -13.24 -11.46 -3.56
CA LYS A 141 -12.54 -11.18 -4.83
C LYS A 141 -13.00 -9.89 -5.52
N ASN A 142 -14.19 -9.40 -5.18
CA ASN A 142 -14.78 -8.19 -5.73
C ASN A 142 -14.42 -6.93 -4.92
N PHE A 143 -13.74 -7.12 -3.80
CA PHE A 143 -13.44 -6.06 -2.85
C PHE A 143 -11.93 -5.92 -2.69
N LEU A 144 -11.44 -4.68 -2.76
CA LEU A 144 -10.09 -4.36 -2.30
C LEU A 144 -10.07 -4.47 -0.79
N VAL A 145 -9.19 -5.25 -0.19
CA VAL A 145 -9.03 -5.27 1.26
C VAL A 145 -7.97 -4.25 1.68
N VAL A 146 -8.33 -3.32 2.56
CA VAL A 146 -7.51 -2.23 3.07
C VAL A 146 -7.29 -2.47 4.56
N ASP A 147 -6.18 -3.11 4.89
CA ASP A 147 -5.79 -3.31 6.29
C ASP A 147 -4.58 -2.42 6.59
N PRO A 148 -4.72 -1.38 7.45
CA PRO A 148 -3.62 -0.50 7.82
C PRO A 148 -2.41 -1.25 8.36
N ASP A 149 -2.61 -2.36 9.08
CA ASP A 149 -1.50 -3.15 9.64
C ASP A 149 -0.79 -3.95 8.53
N ALA A 150 -1.54 -4.51 7.58
CA ALA A 150 -0.95 -5.16 6.42
C ALA A 150 -0.18 -4.18 5.52
N ILE A 151 -0.77 -2.99 5.28
CA ILE A 151 -0.12 -1.92 4.50
C ILE A 151 1.17 -1.46 5.17
N ARG A 152 1.16 -1.35 6.50
CA ARG A 152 2.33 -0.93 7.28
C ARG A 152 3.51 -1.89 7.13
N HIS A 153 3.27 -3.19 7.06
CA HIS A 153 4.31 -4.20 6.86
C HIS A 153 4.99 -4.11 5.47
N GLU A 154 4.32 -3.53 4.48
CA GLU A 154 4.87 -3.31 3.14
C GLU A 154 5.78 -2.08 3.04
N LEU A 155 5.83 -1.23 4.08
CA LEU A 155 6.68 -0.05 4.07
C LEU A 155 8.15 -0.43 4.26
N PRO A 156 9.09 0.14 3.47
CA PRO A 156 10.50 -0.22 3.55
C PRO A 156 11.11 0.06 4.93
N GLU A 157 10.65 1.12 5.60
CA GLU A 157 11.11 1.49 6.94
C GLU A 157 10.54 0.63 8.08
N TRP A 158 9.56 -0.24 7.81
CA TRP A 158 8.93 -1.06 8.85
C TRP A 158 9.94 -1.91 9.62
N LYS A 159 10.87 -2.53 8.89
CA LYS A 159 11.95 -3.34 9.49
C LYS A 159 12.83 -2.52 10.45
N VAL A 160 13.06 -1.25 10.12
CA VAL A 160 13.86 -0.35 10.95
C VAL A 160 13.12 -0.01 12.23
N TYR A 161 11.82 0.27 12.15
CA TYR A 161 11.00 0.51 13.34
C TYR A 161 10.93 -0.71 14.26
N CYS A 162 10.73 -1.92 13.71
CA CYS A 162 10.72 -3.14 14.51
C CYS A 162 12.07 -3.42 15.20
N ALA A 163 13.18 -3.03 14.58
CA ALA A 163 14.51 -3.19 15.19
C ALA A 163 14.80 -2.15 16.27
N HIS A 164 14.29 -0.93 16.10
CA HIS A 164 14.46 0.16 17.07
C HIS A 164 13.62 -0.05 18.34
N ASP A 165 12.38 -0.52 18.18
CA ASP A 165 11.47 -0.80 19.29
C ASP A 165 10.82 -2.19 19.12
N PRO A 166 11.50 -3.26 19.58
CA PRO A 166 11.02 -4.64 19.48
C PRO A 166 9.98 -4.95 20.59
N SER A 167 8.95 -4.13 20.72
CA SER A 167 7.87 -4.28 21.71
C SER A 167 6.67 -5.05 21.15
#